data_AF-A7RHC0-F1
#
_entry.id   AF-A7RHC0-F1
#
_cell.length_a   1.000
_cell.length_b   1.000
_cell.length_c   1.000
_cell.angle_alpha   90.00
_cell.angle_beta   90.00
_cell.angle_gamma   90.00
#
_symmetry.space_group_name_H-M   'P 1'
#
loop_
_entity.id
_entity.type
_entity.pdbx_description
1 polymer ?
#
loop_
_entity_poly.entity_id
_entity_poly.type
_entity_poly.pdbx_seq_one_letter_code
_entity_poly.pdbx_strand_id
1 'polypeptide(L)'
;PCSSGPTIVASPCSSGPTIVASPCSSGPTIVASPGSSGPTIVASPCSSGPTIVASPCSSGPTIVASPCSSGPTIVASPCLSGPTIVASPCSSGPTIVASPCSSGPTIVASPCSSGPTIVASPCSLGPTIVASSGSSGPTIVASPCSLGPTIVASSGSSGPTIVASPCSSGPTIVASPCSSGPTIVASSGSSGPTIVASPCSSGPTIVASSGSSGP
;
A
#
# COMPACT_ATOMS: atom_id res chain seq x y z
N PRO A 1 -27.91 6.71 8.61
CA PRO A 1 -27.79 6.39 10.06
C PRO A 1 -26.42 5.77 10.30
N CYS A 2 -25.63 6.30 11.22
CA CYS A 2 -24.34 5.68 11.55
C CYS A 2 -24.60 4.40 12.34
N SER A 3 -24.00 3.29 11.90
CA SER A 3 -24.15 2.02 12.59
C SER A 3 -23.12 1.93 13.71
N SER A 4 -23.59 1.77 14.94
CA SER A 4 -22.75 1.52 16.11
C SER A 4 -22.57 0.01 16.28
N GLY A 5 -21.55 -0.55 15.64
CA GLY A 5 -21.23 -1.98 15.75
C GLY A 5 -20.24 -2.47 14.69
N PRO A 6 -19.65 -3.67 14.88
CA PRO A 6 -18.76 -4.28 13.89
C PRO A 6 -19.55 -4.65 12.63
N THR A 7 -18.99 -4.38 11.46
CA THR A 7 -19.49 -4.92 10.19
C THR A 7 -18.58 -6.05 9.77
N ILE A 8 -19.07 -7.29 9.82
CA ILE A 8 -18.31 -8.47 9.44
C ILE A 8 -18.99 -9.11 8.23
N VAL A 9 -18.28 -9.17 7.11
CA VAL A 9 -18.72 -9.88 5.91
C VAL A 9 -17.76 -11.02 5.65
N ALA A 10 -18.26 -12.25 5.77
CA ALA A 10 -17.55 -13.44 5.35
C ALA A 10 -18.26 -14.02 4.12
N SER A 11 -17.55 -14.11 3.00
CA SER A 11 -18.04 -14.74 1.77
C SER A 11 -17.29 -16.05 1.57
N PRO A 12 -17.98 -17.18 1.32
CA PRO A 12 -17.30 -18.40 0.88
C PRO A 12 -16.67 -18.20 -0.51
N CYS A 13 -15.93 -19.20 -1.00
CA CYS A 13 -15.40 -19.19 -2.36
C CYS A 13 -16.49 -18.79 -3.36
N SER A 14 -16.27 -17.70 -4.09
CA SER A 14 -17.27 -17.10 -4.97
C SER A 14 -16.63 -16.75 -6.31
N SER A 15 -17.38 -16.95 -7.39
CA SER A 15 -17.01 -16.50 -8.74
C SER A 15 -17.57 -15.12 -9.10
N GLY A 16 -18.32 -14.50 -8.19
CA GLY A 16 -18.94 -13.20 -8.38
C GLY A 16 -18.20 -12.05 -7.68
N PRO A 17 -18.59 -10.79 -7.95
CA PRO A 17 -18.08 -9.63 -7.24
C PRO A 17 -18.50 -9.68 -5.77
N THR A 18 -17.57 -9.34 -4.87
CA THR A 18 -17.87 -9.06 -3.45
C THR A 18 -17.82 -7.56 -3.25
N ILE A 19 -18.96 -6.94 -2.95
CA ILE A 19 -19.07 -5.50 -2.72
C ILE A 19 -19.58 -5.26 -1.31
N VAL A 20 -18.81 -4.54 -0.50
CA VAL A 20 -19.17 -4.14 0.86
C VAL A 20 -19.15 -2.62 0.96
N ALA A 21 -20.29 -2.01 1.31
CA ALA A 21 -20.41 -0.59 1.51
C ALA A 21 -20.91 -0.30 2.94
N SER A 22 -20.10 0.42 3.72
CA SER A 22 -20.38 0.78 5.11
C SER A 22 -20.28 2.31 5.28
N PRO A 23 -21.32 3.08 4.91
CA PRO A 23 -21.21 4.53 4.68
C PRO A 23 -21.09 5.43 5.92
N CYS A 24 -21.05 4.86 7.13
CA CYS A 24 -20.69 5.50 8.40
C CYS A 24 -20.71 4.43 9.49
N SER A 25 -19.56 4.06 10.07
CA SER A 25 -19.47 3.03 11.11
C SER A 25 -18.55 3.47 12.25
N SER A 26 -18.98 3.22 13.48
CA SER A 26 -18.16 3.43 14.68
C SER A 26 -17.57 2.13 15.24
N GLY A 27 -17.30 1.16 14.36
CA GLY A 27 -16.75 -0.15 14.72
C GLY A 27 -15.83 -0.72 13.62
N PRO A 28 -15.23 -1.88 13.86
CA PRO A 28 -14.38 -2.52 12.86
C PRO A 28 -15.19 -2.97 11.65
N THR A 29 -14.67 -2.73 10.45
CA THR A 29 -15.18 -3.34 9.20
C THR A 29 -14.23 -4.44 8.80
N ILE A 30 -14.69 -5.69 8.80
CA ILE A 30 -13.89 -6.87 8.46
C ILE A 30 -14.54 -7.56 7.27
N VAL A 31 -13.79 -7.71 6.19
CA VAL A 31 -14.19 -8.46 5.00
C VAL A 31 -13.23 -9.64 4.82
N ALA A 32 -13.77 -10.85 4.86
CA ALA A 32 -13.05 -12.08 4.60
C ALA A 32 -13.64 -12.76 3.36
N SER A 33 -12.85 -12.87 2.30
CA SER A 33 -13.25 -13.49 1.04
C SER A 33 -12.22 -14.54 0.60
N PRO A 34 -12.20 -15.72 1.25
CA PRO A 34 -11.39 -16.85 0.80
C PRO A 34 -11.81 -17.34 -0.58
N GLY A 35 -10.88 -17.34 -1.55
CA GLY A 35 -11.08 -17.97 -2.85
C GLY A 35 -12.08 -17.25 -3.75
N SER A 36 -11.85 -15.97 -4.04
CA SER A 36 -12.68 -15.21 -4.98
C SER A 36 -12.11 -15.23 -6.39
N SER A 37 -12.95 -15.42 -7.42
CA SER A 37 -12.60 -15.19 -8.83
C SER A 37 -13.29 -13.95 -9.43
N GLY A 38 -13.66 -12.99 -8.59
CA GLY A 38 -14.23 -11.70 -8.97
C GLY A 38 -13.62 -10.51 -8.23
N PRO A 39 -14.02 -9.28 -8.59
CA PRO A 39 -13.55 -8.08 -7.93
C PRO A 39 -14.01 -8.03 -6.47
N THR A 40 -13.13 -7.64 -5.55
CA THR A 40 -13.47 -7.35 -4.16
C THR A 40 -13.42 -5.85 -3.95
N ILE A 41 -14.55 -5.23 -3.63
CA ILE A 41 -14.68 -3.78 -3.45
C ILE A 41 -15.19 -3.50 -2.03
N VAL A 42 -14.41 -2.77 -1.25
CA VAL A 42 -14.78 -2.33 0.10
C VAL A 42 -14.77 -0.82 0.15
N ALA A 43 -15.92 -0.22 0.44
CA ALA A 43 -16.10 1.21 0.59
C ALA A 43 -16.58 1.53 2.01
N SER A 44 -15.73 2.12 2.84
CA SER A 44 -16.03 2.49 4.23
C SER A 44 -15.79 3.99 4.47
N PRO A 45 -16.60 4.88 3.85
CA PRO A 45 -16.46 6.31 4.09
C PRO A 45 -16.87 6.66 5.53
N CYS A 46 -16.07 7.52 6.17
CA CYS A 46 -16.31 8.02 7.53
C CYS A 46 -16.40 6.89 8.58
N SER A 47 -15.32 6.11 8.72
CA SER A 47 -15.23 5.00 9.67
C SER A 47 -14.33 5.32 10.87
N SER A 48 -14.84 5.20 12.10
CA SER A 48 -14.03 5.22 13.32
C SER A 48 -13.84 3.80 13.84
N GLY A 49 -12.80 3.13 13.34
CA GLY A 49 -12.51 1.72 13.57
C GLY A 49 -11.61 1.14 12.48
N PRO A 50 -10.98 -0.02 12.72
CA PRO A 50 -10.12 -0.66 11.74
C PRO A 50 -10.94 -1.14 10.53
N THR A 51 -10.41 -0.94 9.32
CA THR A 51 -10.90 -1.61 8.11
C THR A 51 -9.92 -2.73 7.75
N ILE A 52 -10.38 -3.97 7.75
CA ILE A 52 -9.55 -5.15 7.50
C ILE A 52 -10.15 -5.93 6.32
N VAL A 53 -9.35 -6.14 5.28
CA VAL A 53 -9.70 -6.97 4.12
C VAL A 53 -8.72 -8.14 4.05
N ALA A 54 -9.24 -9.36 4.14
CA ALA A 54 -8.48 -10.60 4.07
C ALA A 54 -8.97 -11.47 2.90
N SER A 55 -8.14 -11.59 1.88
CA SER A 55 -8.46 -12.31 0.63
C SER A 55 -7.34 -13.29 0.29
N PRO A 56 -7.34 -14.51 0.88
CA PRO A 56 -6.17 -15.39 0.82
C PRO A 56 -5.78 -15.89 -0.57
N CYS A 57 -6.78 -16.09 -1.43
CA CYS A 57 -6.61 -16.38 -2.85
C CYS A 57 -7.65 -15.55 -3.60
N SER A 58 -7.22 -14.57 -4.39
CA SER A 58 -8.13 -13.79 -5.23
C SER A 58 -7.60 -13.69 -6.66
N SER A 59 -8.49 -13.97 -7.61
CA SER A 59 -8.30 -13.66 -9.03
C SER A 59 -9.28 -12.53 -9.37
N GLY A 60 -8.78 -11.32 -9.55
CA GLY A 60 -9.58 -10.11 -9.72
C GLY A 60 -9.02 -8.92 -8.94
N PRO A 61 -9.51 -7.70 -9.24
CA PRO A 61 -9.07 -6.49 -8.57
C PRO A 61 -9.55 -6.45 -7.11
N THR A 62 -8.69 -6.01 -6.21
CA THR A 62 -9.04 -5.68 -4.82
C THR A 62 -8.99 -4.17 -4.66
N ILE A 63 -10.13 -3.55 -4.35
CA ILE A 63 -10.27 -2.10 -4.20
C ILE A 63 -10.78 -1.80 -2.80
N VAL A 64 -10.01 -1.03 -2.04
CA VAL A 64 -10.39 -0.55 -0.70
C VAL A 64 -10.38 0.96 -0.70
N ALA A 65 -11.53 1.57 -0.40
CA ALA A 65 -11.70 3.00 -0.30
C ALA A 65 -12.25 3.36 1.09
N SER A 66 -11.42 4.02 1.90
CA SER A 66 -11.76 4.39 3.28
C SER A 66 -11.50 5.88 3.53
N PRO A 67 -12.25 6.78 2.87
CA PRO A 67 -12.09 8.21 3.06
C PRO A 67 -12.51 8.63 4.47
N CYS A 68 -11.75 9.54 5.08
CA CYS A 68 -12.00 10.08 6.41
C CYS A 68 -12.11 9.00 7.50
N SER A 69 -11.11 8.13 7.61
CA SER A 69 -11.11 7.04 8.59
C SER A 69 -10.17 7.31 9.79
N SER A 70 -10.68 7.12 11.00
CA SER A 70 -9.90 7.05 12.24
C SER A 70 -9.72 5.60 12.67
N GLY A 71 -8.61 5.00 12.25
CA GLY A 71 -8.32 3.59 12.46
C GLY A 71 -7.36 3.03 11.40
N PRO A 72 -6.78 1.85 11.63
CA PRO A 72 -5.89 1.21 10.66
C PRO A 72 -6.69 0.69 9.46
N THR A 73 -6.14 0.85 8.25
CA THR A 73 -6.59 0.16 7.04
C THR A 73 -5.60 -0.96 6.74
N ILE A 74 -6.05 -2.20 6.77
CA ILE A 74 -5.21 -3.39 6.58
C ILE A 74 -5.77 -4.22 5.43
N VAL A 75 -4.96 -4.44 4.41
CA VAL A 75 -5.25 -5.35 3.29
C VAL A 75 -4.23 -6.47 3.31
N ALA A 76 -4.69 -7.70 3.55
CA ALA A 76 -3.87 -8.90 3.58
C ALA A 76 -4.36 -9.87 2.50
N SER A 77 -3.49 -10.18 1.54
CA SER A 77 -3.86 -11.04 0.43
C SER A 77 -2.69 -11.92 -0.02
N PRO A 78 -2.55 -13.13 0.55
CA PRO A 78 -1.39 -13.99 0.30
C PRO A 78 -1.11 -14.29 -1.17
N CYS A 79 -2.14 -14.60 -1.94
CA CYS A 79 -2.03 -14.87 -3.37
C CYS A 79 -3.04 -14.02 -4.14
N LEU A 80 -2.54 -13.06 -4.91
CA LEU A 80 -3.34 -12.18 -5.76
C LEU A 80 -2.95 -12.30 -7.22
N SER A 81 -3.95 -12.44 -8.08
CA SER A 81 -3.83 -12.21 -9.52
C SER A 81 -4.82 -11.11 -9.91
N GLY A 82 -4.33 -9.88 -9.98
CA GLY A 82 -5.13 -8.69 -10.22
C GLY A 82 -4.55 -7.45 -9.54
N PRO A 83 -5.05 -6.25 -9.89
CA PRO A 83 -4.59 -5.02 -9.29
C PRO A 83 -5.09 -4.88 -7.84
N THR A 84 -4.25 -4.33 -6.97
CA THR A 84 -4.64 -3.91 -5.61
C THR A 84 -4.62 -2.40 -5.54
N ILE A 85 -5.75 -1.80 -5.16
CA ILE A 85 -5.89 -0.35 -5.03
C ILE A 85 -6.39 -0.04 -3.63
N VAL A 86 -5.62 0.71 -2.85
CA VAL A 86 -6.00 1.20 -1.53
C VAL A 86 -5.97 2.72 -1.53
N ALA A 87 -7.11 3.33 -1.26
CA ALA A 87 -7.29 4.77 -1.18
C ALA A 87 -7.85 5.17 0.19
N SER A 88 -7.03 5.84 1.00
CA SER A 88 -7.39 6.25 2.36
C SER A 88 -7.13 7.75 2.56
N PRO A 89 -7.86 8.63 1.86
CA PRO A 89 -7.70 10.07 2.02
C PRO A 89 -8.16 10.53 3.41
N CYS A 90 -7.40 11.43 4.03
CA CYS A 90 -7.68 12.00 5.35
C CYS A 90 -7.81 10.93 6.45
N SER A 91 -6.82 10.04 6.59
CA SER A 91 -6.86 8.94 7.56
C SER A 91 -5.95 9.16 8.77
N SER A 92 -6.49 8.97 9.96
CA SER A 92 -5.74 8.89 11.23
C SER A 92 -5.55 7.44 11.66
N GLY A 93 -4.53 6.80 11.10
CA GLY A 93 -4.17 5.42 11.39
C GLY A 93 -3.17 4.86 10.36
N PRO A 94 -2.58 3.69 10.63
CA PRO A 94 -1.66 3.06 9.69
C PRO A 94 -2.41 2.51 8.47
N THR A 95 -1.82 2.63 7.29
CA THR A 95 -2.25 1.91 6.08
C THR A 95 -1.25 0.78 5.82
N ILE A 96 -1.71 -0.47 5.86
CA ILE A 96 -0.87 -1.65 5.70
C ILE A 96 -1.40 -2.50 4.55
N VAL A 97 -0.56 -2.75 3.55
CA VAL A 97 -0.85 -3.66 2.44
C VAL A 97 0.21 -4.76 2.44
N ALA A 98 -0.24 -6.00 2.62
CA ALA A 98 0.60 -7.19 2.65
C ALA A 98 0.14 -8.19 1.60
N SER A 99 0.95 -8.37 0.56
CA SER A 99 0.64 -9.24 -0.58
C SER A 99 1.88 -10.08 -0.93
N PRO A 100 2.09 -11.24 -0.27
CA PRO A 100 3.31 -12.01 -0.42
C PRO A 100 3.57 -12.51 -1.83
N CYS A 101 2.54 -12.92 -2.56
CA CYS A 101 2.59 -13.20 -3.98
C CYS A 101 1.52 -12.38 -4.69
N SER A 102 1.93 -11.40 -5.51
CA SER A 102 1.02 -10.59 -6.30
C SER A 102 1.43 -10.60 -7.77
N SER A 103 0.46 -10.79 -8.65
CA SER A 103 0.56 -10.54 -10.08
C SER A 103 -0.42 -9.43 -10.45
N GLY A 104 0.10 -8.25 -10.77
CA GLY A 104 -0.69 -7.05 -11.02
C GLY A 104 -0.12 -5.82 -10.29
N PRO A 105 -0.61 -4.62 -10.64
CA PRO A 105 -0.15 -3.38 -10.02
C PRO A 105 -0.68 -3.25 -8.59
N THR A 106 0.16 -2.75 -7.69
CA THR A 106 -0.23 -2.36 -6.32
C THR A 106 -0.17 -0.85 -6.22
N ILE A 107 -1.29 -0.21 -5.93
CA ILE A 107 -1.43 1.25 -5.83
C ILE A 107 -1.96 1.59 -4.43
N VAL A 108 -1.20 2.38 -3.69
CA VAL A 108 -1.60 2.89 -2.37
C VAL A 108 -1.55 4.41 -2.39
N ALA A 109 -2.68 5.05 -2.10
CA ALA A 109 -2.82 6.49 -2.06
C ALA A 109 -3.41 6.95 -0.71
N SER A 110 -2.60 7.68 0.06
CA SER A 110 -2.98 8.15 1.40
C SER A 110 -2.69 9.65 1.55
N PRO A 111 -3.44 10.53 0.88
CA PRO A 111 -3.30 11.98 1.07
C PRO A 111 -3.80 12.39 2.46
N CYS A 112 -3.05 13.25 3.14
CA CYS A 112 -3.29 13.78 4.48
C CYS A 112 -3.47 12.68 5.53
N SER A 113 -2.45 11.83 5.73
CA SER A 113 -2.50 10.74 6.71
C SER A 113 -1.64 11.01 7.96
N SER A 114 -2.16 10.71 9.15
CA SER A 114 -1.43 10.85 10.41
C SER A 114 -0.88 9.52 10.96
N GLY A 115 -0.50 8.59 10.07
CA GLY A 115 0.01 7.26 10.45
C GLY A 115 0.97 6.68 9.41
N PRO A 116 1.62 5.54 9.73
CA PRO A 116 2.58 4.92 8.81
C PRO A 116 1.86 4.32 7.60
N THR A 117 2.48 4.41 6.43
CA THR A 117 2.08 3.66 5.22
C THR A 117 3.10 2.55 4.99
N ILE A 118 2.66 1.30 5.04
CA ILE A 118 3.52 0.11 4.90
C ILE A 118 2.99 -0.74 3.76
N VAL A 119 3.84 -0.98 2.76
CA VAL A 119 3.57 -1.89 1.65
C VAL A 119 4.63 -2.98 1.64
N ALA A 120 4.21 -4.23 1.82
CA ALA A 120 5.07 -5.40 1.82
C ALA A 120 4.61 -6.39 0.76
N SER A 121 5.43 -6.55 -0.28
CA SER A 121 5.16 -7.46 -1.39
C SER A 121 6.42 -8.24 -1.75
N PRO A 122 6.70 -9.35 -1.05
CA PRO A 122 7.94 -10.11 -1.25
C PRO A 122 8.15 -10.62 -2.66
N CYS A 123 7.09 -11.06 -3.35
CA CYS A 123 7.13 -11.42 -4.76
C CYS A 123 6.03 -10.65 -5.50
N SER A 124 6.42 -9.67 -6.33
CA SER A 124 5.48 -8.88 -7.13
C SER A 124 5.82 -8.92 -8.62
N LEU A 125 4.82 -9.26 -9.44
CA LEU A 125 4.85 -9.14 -10.90
C LEU A 125 3.97 -7.96 -11.31
N GLY A 126 4.52 -6.75 -11.25
CA GLY A 126 3.78 -5.53 -11.58
C GLY A 126 4.37 -4.29 -10.91
N PRO A 127 3.89 -3.09 -11.31
CA PRO A 127 4.35 -1.85 -10.70
C PRO A 127 3.81 -1.71 -9.27
N THR A 128 4.64 -1.20 -8.37
CA THR A 128 4.23 -0.79 -7.02
C THR A 128 4.29 0.73 -6.95
N ILE A 129 3.15 1.37 -6.70
CA ILE A 129 3.01 2.83 -6.62
C ILE A 129 2.49 3.20 -5.24
N VAL A 130 3.26 3.98 -4.50
CA VAL A 130 2.87 4.50 -3.19
C VAL A 130 2.93 6.02 -3.22
N ALA A 131 1.78 6.66 -3.03
CA ALA A 131 1.66 8.11 -2.99
C ALA A 131 1.12 8.55 -1.63
N SER A 132 1.91 9.35 -0.92
CA SER A 132 1.54 9.98 0.34
C SER A 132 1.80 11.48 0.26
N SER A 133 0.92 12.29 0.85
CA SER A 133 1.04 13.75 0.85
C SER A 133 0.58 14.31 2.19
N GLY A 134 1.31 15.25 2.78
CA GLY A 134 0.97 15.83 4.08
C GLY A 134 0.93 14.79 5.21
N SER A 135 1.82 13.79 5.16
CA SER A 135 1.83 12.67 6.10
C SER A 135 2.76 12.91 7.28
N SER A 136 2.34 12.57 8.50
CA SER A 136 3.24 12.65 9.67
C SER A 136 3.94 11.32 10.03
N GLY A 137 3.52 10.21 9.41
CA GLY A 137 4.07 8.87 9.66
C GLY A 137 5.10 8.41 8.62
N PRO A 138 5.85 7.33 8.92
CA PRO A 138 6.83 6.75 8.01
C PRO A 138 6.15 6.12 6.79
N THR A 139 6.80 6.18 5.62
CA THR A 139 6.42 5.42 4.42
C THR A 139 7.45 4.32 4.20
N ILE A 140 7.02 3.06 4.25
CA ILE A 140 7.88 1.88 4.13
C ILE A 140 7.38 1.03 2.97
N VAL A 141 8.24 0.80 1.98
CA VAL A 141 7.97 -0.10 0.85
C VAL A 141 9.04 -1.17 0.83
N ALA A 142 8.64 -2.43 1.03
CA ALA A 142 9.50 -3.59 1.02
C ALA A 142 9.06 -4.57 -0.08
N SER A 143 9.86 -4.66 -1.13
CA SER A 143 9.62 -5.55 -2.27
C SER A 143 10.91 -6.29 -2.63
N PRO A 144 11.26 -7.36 -1.88
CA PRO A 144 12.50 -8.09 -2.10
C PRO A 144 12.68 -8.64 -3.50
N CYS A 145 11.62 -9.14 -4.14
CA CYS A 145 11.63 -9.59 -5.53
C CYS A 145 10.51 -8.90 -6.32
N SER A 146 10.84 -7.96 -7.21
CA SER A 146 9.87 -7.26 -8.06
C SER A 146 10.26 -7.29 -9.54
N LEU A 147 9.32 -7.63 -10.43
CA LEU A 147 9.49 -7.52 -11.89
C LEU A 147 8.77 -6.30 -12.51
N GLY A 148 8.65 -5.21 -11.75
CA GLY A 148 8.04 -3.97 -12.21
C GLY A 148 8.64 -2.73 -11.54
N PRO A 149 8.28 -1.53 -12.00
CA PRO A 149 8.78 -0.29 -11.41
C PRO A 149 8.22 -0.09 -10.00
N THR A 150 9.07 0.40 -9.09
CA THR A 150 8.66 0.83 -7.76
C THR A 150 8.69 2.36 -7.71
N ILE A 151 7.55 3.00 -7.52
CA ILE A 151 7.42 4.45 -7.47
C ILE A 151 6.89 4.84 -6.10
N VAL A 152 7.66 5.64 -5.36
CA VAL A 152 7.27 6.17 -4.06
C VAL A 152 7.32 7.69 -4.12
N ALA A 153 6.16 8.34 -3.96
CA ALA A 153 6.03 9.78 -3.90
C ALA A 153 5.54 10.18 -2.51
N SER A 154 6.34 10.94 -1.76
CA SER A 154 6.01 11.40 -0.41
C SER A 154 6.22 12.91 -0.29
N SER A 155 5.16 13.69 -0.43
CA SER A 155 5.26 15.16 -0.41
C SER A 155 4.84 15.74 0.94
N GLY A 156 5.59 16.69 1.50
CA GLY A 156 5.21 17.34 2.76
C GLY A 156 5.15 16.37 3.95
N SER A 157 6.02 15.37 3.98
CA SER A 157 6.04 14.32 5.00
C SER A 157 7.02 14.62 6.14
N SER A 158 6.63 14.36 7.40
CA SER A 158 7.56 14.45 8.54
C SER A 158 8.19 13.12 8.96
N GLY A 159 7.71 12.00 8.42
CA GLY A 159 8.23 10.66 8.71
C GLY A 159 9.34 10.22 7.74
N PRO A 160 10.14 9.19 8.12
CA PRO A 160 11.13 8.62 7.23
C PRO A 160 10.47 7.92 6.02
N THR A 161 11.14 7.95 4.88
CA THR A 161 10.77 7.17 3.69
C THR A 161 11.80 6.08 3.48
N ILE A 162 11.38 4.81 3.55
CA ILE A 162 12.25 3.64 3.43
C ILE A 162 11.76 2.79 2.26
N VAL A 163 12.63 2.57 1.27
CA VAL A 163 12.35 1.71 0.13
C VAL A 163 13.43 0.64 0.06
N ALA A 164 13.03 -0.62 0.18
CA ALA A 164 13.91 -1.78 0.12
C ALA A 164 13.50 -2.70 -1.03
N SER A 165 14.34 -2.77 -2.06
CA SER A 165 14.14 -3.57 -3.27
C SER A 165 15.44 -4.29 -3.67
N PRO A 166 15.86 -5.34 -2.92
CA PRO A 166 17.11 -6.08 -3.12
C PRO A 166 17.21 -6.93 -4.39
N CYS A 167 16.11 -7.22 -5.09
CA CYS A 167 16.10 -7.85 -6.42
C CYS A 167 14.96 -7.22 -7.25
N SER A 168 15.25 -6.21 -8.07
CA SER A 168 14.25 -5.55 -8.93
C SER A 168 14.68 -5.52 -10.39
N SER A 169 13.82 -5.88 -11.33
CA SER A 169 14.13 -5.69 -12.76
C SER A 169 13.60 -4.38 -13.36
N GLY A 170 12.80 -3.62 -12.58
CA GLY A 170 12.25 -2.32 -12.97
C GLY A 170 12.93 -1.13 -12.28
N PRO A 171 12.70 0.11 -12.78
CA PRO A 171 13.24 1.31 -12.15
C PRO A 171 12.65 1.54 -10.75
N THR A 172 13.47 2.03 -9.84
CA THR A 172 13.02 2.51 -8.52
C THR A 172 13.06 4.03 -8.51
N ILE A 173 11.91 4.68 -8.35
CA ILE A 173 11.78 6.13 -8.33
C ILE A 173 11.25 6.54 -6.96
N VAL A 174 12.01 7.36 -6.25
CA VAL A 174 11.61 7.93 -4.95
C VAL A 174 11.62 9.45 -5.06
N ALA A 175 10.46 10.08 -4.93
CA ALA A 175 10.28 11.52 -4.98
C ALA A 175 9.75 12.02 -3.63
N SER A 176 10.56 12.78 -2.90
CA SER A 176 10.22 13.32 -1.59
C SER A 176 10.38 14.85 -1.54
N PRO A 177 9.52 15.62 -2.24
CA PRO A 177 9.55 17.07 -2.17
C PRO A 177 9.06 17.54 -0.79
N CYS A 178 9.92 18.27 -0.07
CA CYS A 178 9.65 18.82 1.26
C CYS A 178 9.42 17.74 2.34
N SER A 179 10.45 16.95 2.68
CA SER A 179 10.41 15.95 3.76
C SER A 179 11.33 16.34 4.92
N SER A 180 10.89 16.19 6.17
CA SER A 180 11.77 16.40 7.34
C SER A 180 12.36 15.12 7.92
N GLY A 181 11.99 13.94 7.39
CA GLY A 181 12.53 12.64 7.78
C GLY A 181 13.63 12.11 6.85
N PRO A 182 14.44 11.11 7.28
CA PRO A 182 15.45 10.50 6.43
C PRO A 182 14.81 9.74 5.26
N THR A 183 15.46 9.77 4.11
CA THR A 183 15.09 8.94 2.94
C THR A 183 16.13 7.85 2.77
N ILE A 184 15.74 6.59 2.91
CA ILE A 184 16.62 5.42 2.78
C ILE A 184 16.13 4.59 1.60
N VAL A 185 16.97 4.45 0.59
CA VAL A 185 16.69 3.60 -0.57
C VAL A 185 17.79 2.55 -0.64
N ALA A 186 17.41 1.28 -0.47
CA ALA A 186 18.31 0.14 -0.58
C ALA A 186 17.86 -0.72 -1.77
N SER A 187 18.67 -0.75 -2.83
CA SER A 187 18.44 -1.58 -4.00
C SER A 187 19.72 -2.32 -4.39
N SER A 188 19.75 -3.61 -4.09
CA SER A 188 20.78 -4.54 -4.54
C SER A 188 20.30 -5.23 -5.82
N GLY A 189 21.20 -5.73 -6.67
CA GLY A 189 20.84 -6.65 -7.76
C GLY A 189 19.80 -6.12 -8.76
N SER A 190 19.65 -4.80 -8.88
CA SER A 190 18.66 -4.19 -9.76
C SER A 190 19.19 -4.02 -11.18
N SER A 191 18.41 -4.41 -12.19
CA SER A 191 18.71 -4.11 -13.60
C SER A 191 18.13 -2.77 -14.07
N GLY A 192 17.27 -2.13 -13.27
CA GLY A 192 16.68 -0.82 -13.55
C GLY A 192 17.37 0.33 -12.81
N PRO A 193 17.25 1.58 -13.31
CA PRO A 193 17.83 2.75 -12.66
C PRO A 193 17.13 3.05 -11.32
N THR A 194 17.90 3.54 -10.35
CA THR A 194 17.38 4.10 -9.10
C THR A 194 17.46 5.64 -9.17
N ILE A 195 16.31 6.31 -9.10
CA ILE A 195 16.19 7.77 -9.15
C ILE A 195 15.63 8.24 -7.80
N VAL A 196 16.37 9.12 -7.12
CA VAL A 196 15.93 9.73 -5.85
C VAL A 196 15.93 11.24 -6.00
N ALA A 197 14.77 11.87 -5.82
CA ALA A 197 14.57 13.31 -5.93
C ALA A 197 14.02 13.87 -4.62
N SER A 198 14.86 14.61 -3.88
CA SER A 198 14.53 15.17 -2.58
C SER A 198 14.92 16.66 -2.50
N PRO A 199 14.25 17.55 -3.27
CA PRO A 199 14.70 18.93 -3.47
C PRO A 199 14.69 19.81 -2.21
N CYS A 200 13.93 19.43 -1.18
CA CYS A 200 13.80 20.20 0.06
C CYS A 200 13.78 19.26 1.30
N SER A 201 14.81 18.41 1.46
CA SER A 201 14.89 17.48 2.60
C SER A 201 15.69 18.07 3.77
N SER A 202 15.16 17.97 4.99
CA SER A 202 15.87 18.30 6.23
C SER A 202 16.50 17.08 6.93
N GLY A 203 16.38 15.88 6.34
CA GLY A 203 16.96 14.63 6.83
C GLY A 203 17.98 14.01 5.86
N PRO A 204 18.84 13.09 6.34
CA PRO A 204 19.83 12.44 5.48
C PRO A 204 19.14 11.61 4.40
N THR A 205 19.68 11.66 3.19
CA THR A 205 19.31 10.76 2.09
C THR A 205 20.41 9.71 1.93
N ILE A 206 20.07 8.45 2.16
CA ILE A 206 20.96 7.30 2.03
C ILE A 206 20.47 6.49 0.84
N VAL A 207 21.29 6.39 -0.20
CA VAL A 207 21.02 5.53 -1.36
C VAL A 207 22.12 4.47 -1.40
N ALA A 208 21.75 3.24 -1.05
CA ALA A 208 22.61 2.07 -1.20
C ALA A 208 22.17 1.34 -2.47
N SER A 209 22.96 1.44 -3.53
CA SER A 209 22.77 0.64 -4.74
C SER A 209 24.01 -0.18 -5.05
N SER A 210 23.86 -1.50 -5.03
CA SER A 210 24.87 -2.45 -5.50
C SER A 210 24.37 -3.07 -6.79
N GLY A 211 24.65 -2.39 -7.90
CA GLY A 211 24.44 -2.96 -9.23
C GLY A 211 25.47 -4.06 -9.47
N SER A 212 25.01 -5.28 -9.78
CA SER A 212 25.81 -6.17 -10.61
C SER A 212 25.59 -5.70 -12.04
N SER A 213 26.57 -4.98 -12.59
CA SER A 213 26.75 -4.94 -14.04
C SER A 213 26.86 -6.39 -14.52
N GLY A 214 25.94 -6.82 -15.37
CA GLY A 214 26.18 -7.97 -16.21
C GLY A 214 26.19 -7.51 -17.66
N PRO A 215 27.17 -7.92 -18.49
CA PRO A 215 28.57 -8.21 -18.19
C PRO A 215 29.43 -6.96 -17.93
#